data_AF-A0A7W0YWT8-F1
#
_entry.id   AF-A0A7W0YWT8-F1
#
_cell.length_a   1.000
_cell.length_b   1.000
_cell.length_c   1.000
_cell.angle_alpha   90.00
_cell.angle_beta   90.00
_cell.angle_gamma   90.00
#
_symmetry.space_group_name_H-M   'P 1'
#
loop_
_entity.id
_entity.type
_entity.pdbx_description
1 polymer ?
#
loop_
_entity_poly.entity_id
_entity_poly.type
_entity_poly.pdbx_seq_one_letter_code
_entity_poly.pdbx_strand_id
1 'polypeptide(L)'
;MAERRSGEASPGEASAGEASAGGEASGRDRKASGRDRKASHRGRILLGVTGGIAAYKALELTRLATKAGHRVRVIQTEASLRFVGSASFAAITGAPVL
;
A
#
# COMPACT_ATOMS: atom_id res chain seq x y z
N MET A 1 -50.78 -24.48 -19.66
CA MET A 1 -50.34 -24.21 -21.04
C MET A 1 -49.02 -24.95 -21.24
N ALA A 2 -48.95 -25.89 -22.18
CA ALA A 2 -47.71 -26.61 -22.52
C ALA A 2 -46.76 -25.66 -23.31
N GLU A 3 -45.46 -25.91 -23.49
CA GLU A 3 -44.87 -27.00 -24.29
C GLU A 3 -43.38 -27.13 -23.89
N ARG A 4 -42.90 -28.28 -23.40
CA ARG A 4 -41.97 -29.22 -24.09
C ARG A 4 -41.03 -28.55 -25.12
N ARG A 5 -39.70 -28.72 -25.03
CA ARG A 5 -38.86 -29.79 -25.65
C ARG A 5 -37.37 -29.34 -25.50
N SER A 6 -36.30 -30.13 -25.65
CA SER A 6 -35.98 -31.57 -25.63
C SER A 6 -34.49 -31.73 -26.01
N GLY A 7 -33.81 -32.82 -25.63
CA GLY A 7 -32.43 -33.14 -26.11
C GLY A 7 -31.32 -32.65 -25.15
N GLU A 8 -30.50 -33.45 -24.46
CA GLU A 8 -29.96 -34.81 -24.66
C GLU A 8 -28.72 -34.87 -25.56
N ALA A 9 -27.53 -34.92 -24.94
CA ALA A 9 -26.38 -35.77 -25.29
C ALA A 9 -25.12 -35.39 -24.47
N SER A 10 -24.42 -36.40 -23.95
CA SER A 10 -23.00 -36.33 -23.56
C SER A 10 -22.22 -37.24 -24.50
N PRO A 11 -20.97 -36.93 -24.87
CA PRO A 11 -19.85 -37.60 -24.19
C PRO A 11 -18.63 -36.69 -24.00
N GLY A 12 -17.57 -37.21 -23.36
CA GLY A 12 -16.33 -36.48 -23.12
C GLY A 12 -15.13 -36.96 -23.95
N GLU A 13 -14.05 -36.18 -23.86
CA GLU A 13 -12.69 -36.52 -24.28
C GLU A 13 -11.78 -36.13 -23.08
N ALA A 14 -11.00 -37.01 -22.44
CA ALA A 14 -9.93 -37.90 -22.94
C ALA A 14 -8.58 -37.18 -23.15
N SER A 15 -7.88 -36.96 -22.03
CA SER A 15 -6.42 -37.10 -21.84
C SER A 15 -5.42 -36.63 -22.92
N ALA A 16 -4.63 -35.63 -22.56
CA ALA A 16 -3.15 -35.71 -22.60
C ALA A 16 -2.59 -34.82 -21.47
N GLY A 17 -1.53 -35.15 -20.73
CA GLY A 17 -0.65 -36.31 -20.86
C GLY A 17 0.78 -35.91 -21.25
N GLU A 18 1.44 -35.04 -20.49
CA GLU A 18 2.90 -34.84 -20.59
C GLU A 18 3.54 -34.82 -19.20
N ALA A 19 4.48 -35.74 -19.00
CA ALA A 19 5.29 -35.83 -17.81
C ALA A 19 6.77 -35.65 -18.19
N SER A 20 7.45 -34.71 -17.52
CA SER A 20 8.84 -34.77 -17.06
C SER A 20 9.97 -35.21 -18.02
N ALA A 21 10.97 -34.35 -18.22
CA ALA A 21 12.39 -34.70 -17.98
C ALA A 21 13.35 -33.48 -17.89
N GLY A 22 14.32 -33.53 -16.95
CA GLY A 22 15.51 -32.65 -16.86
C GLY A 22 15.32 -31.30 -16.15
N GLY A 23 16.13 -30.84 -15.18
CA GLY A 23 17.40 -31.34 -14.62
C GLY A 23 18.60 -31.12 -15.55
N GLU A 24 19.72 -30.46 -15.20
CA GLU A 24 20.18 -29.70 -14.01
C GLU A 24 21.35 -28.78 -14.46
N ALA A 25 21.86 -27.74 -13.76
CA ALA A 25 21.34 -26.82 -12.73
C ALA A 25 22.47 -25.79 -12.39
N SER A 26 22.57 -25.33 -11.13
CA SER A 26 23.71 -24.56 -10.54
C SER A 26 23.99 -23.14 -11.07
N GLY A 27 23.39 -22.14 -10.42
CA GLY A 27 23.81 -20.72 -10.47
C GLY A 27 23.65 -20.07 -9.10
N ARG A 28 24.74 -19.58 -8.50
CA ARG A 28 24.74 -18.96 -7.16
C ARG A 28 24.15 -17.56 -7.22
N ASP A 29 23.17 -17.26 -6.35
CA ASP A 29 23.01 -15.93 -5.73
C ASP A 29 22.26 -15.99 -4.38
N ARG A 30 22.79 -16.81 -3.45
CA ARG A 30 22.35 -16.81 -2.04
C ARG A 30 23.00 -15.68 -1.23
N LYS A 31 22.71 -14.41 -1.58
CA LYS A 31 23.00 -13.21 -0.76
C LYS A 31 22.10 -12.06 -1.23
N ALA A 32 21.19 -11.47 -0.45
CA ALA A 32 21.27 -11.24 0.99
C ALA A 32 20.04 -11.73 1.78
N SER A 33 20.30 -12.67 2.69
CA SER A 33 19.50 -12.83 3.91
C SER A 33 19.58 -11.57 4.77
N GLY A 34 18.52 -11.24 5.51
CA GLY A 34 18.59 -10.25 6.58
C GLY A 34 18.19 -8.81 6.22
N ARG A 35 17.04 -8.60 5.57
CA ARG A 35 16.33 -7.33 5.77
C ARG A 35 15.48 -7.48 7.03
N ASP A 36 15.91 -6.84 8.12
CA ASP A 36 15.26 -6.94 9.43
C ASP A 36 13.73 -6.90 9.32
N ARG A 37 13.06 -7.92 9.84
CA ARG A 37 11.65 -7.80 10.25
C ARG A 37 11.60 -6.98 11.55
N LYS A 38 12.14 -5.75 11.55
CA LYS A 38 11.85 -4.79 12.62
C LYS A 38 10.34 -4.73 12.72
N ALA A 39 9.81 -5.07 13.89
CA ALA A 39 8.40 -4.84 14.18
C ALA A 39 8.13 -3.37 13.87
N SER A 40 7.33 -3.10 12.84
CA SER A 40 7.05 -1.74 12.40
C SER A 40 6.22 -1.09 13.49
N HIS A 41 6.90 -0.38 14.39
CA HIS A 41 6.27 0.23 15.55
C HIS A 41 5.33 1.34 15.08
N ARG A 42 4.07 0.96 14.90
CA ARG A 42 2.99 1.90 14.63
C ARG A 42 2.86 2.80 15.85
N GLY A 43 3.14 4.08 15.63
CA GLY A 43 3.12 5.11 16.66
C GLY A 43 2.01 6.13 16.42
N ARG A 44 1.74 6.94 17.45
CA ARG A 44 0.97 8.18 17.32
C ARG A 44 1.98 9.32 17.22
N ILE A 45 1.90 10.11 16.15
CA ILE A 45 2.80 11.24 15.88
C ILE A 45 1.99 12.52 15.95
N LEU A 46 2.48 13.50 16.71
CA LEU A 46 2.02 14.88 16.64
C LEU A 46 3.04 15.67 15.82
N LEU A 47 2.59 16.30 14.74
CA LEU A 47 3.42 17.07 13.83
C LEU A 47 3.04 18.55 13.90
N GLY A 48 3.90 19.37 14.50
CA GLY A 48 3.78 20.83 14.44
C GLY A 48 4.43 21.37 13.17
N VAL A 49 3.73 22.23 12.42
CA VAL A 49 4.23 22.89 11.21
C VAL A 49 4.21 24.41 11.40
N THR A 50 5.36 25.05 11.19
CA THR A 50 5.55 26.49 11.39
C THR A 50 5.87 27.22 10.08
N GLY A 51 5.88 28.55 10.11
CA GLY A 51 6.13 29.39 8.93
C GLY A 51 7.59 29.47 8.51
N GLY A 52 8.10 28.42 7.87
CA GLY A 52 9.43 28.39 7.24
C GLY A 52 9.40 27.71 5.87
N ILE A 53 10.42 27.95 5.05
CA ILE A 53 10.49 27.42 3.67
C ILE A 53 10.40 25.89 3.58
N ALA A 54 10.71 25.16 4.66
CA ALA A 54 10.58 23.72 4.74
C ALA A 54 9.13 23.22 4.94
N ALA A 55 8.15 24.09 5.19
CA ALA A 55 6.77 23.70 5.53
C ALA A 55 6.11 22.80 4.48
N TYR A 56 6.37 23.01 3.18
CA TYR A 56 5.82 22.16 2.11
C TYR A 56 6.33 20.71 2.19
N LYS A 57 7.56 20.48 2.68
CA LYS A 57 8.14 19.13 2.85
C LYS A 57 7.47 18.33 3.97
N ALA A 58 6.76 18.99 4.88
CA ALA A 58 5.98 18.31 5.91
C ALA A 58 4.85 17.45 5.30
N LEU A 59 4.35 17.77 4.10
CA LEU A 59 3.40 16.92 3.37
C LEU A 59 4.00 15.54 3.04
N GLU A 60 5.23 15.52 2.53
CA GLU A 60 5.94 14.28 2.21
C GLU A 60 6.21 13.45 3.47
N LEU A 61 6.71 14.09 4.54
CA LEU A 61 6.89 13.47 5.85
C LEU A 61 5.58 12.84 6.36
N THR A 62 4.48 13.58 6.31
CA THR A 62 3.15 13.11 6.74
C THR A 62 2.71 11.90 5.92
N ARG A 63 2.83 11.97 4.59
CA ARG A 63 2.47 10.88 3.67
C ARG A 63 3.31 9.62 3.93
N LEU A 64 4.61 9.76 4.16
CA LEU A 64 5.51 8.64 4.46
C LEU A 64 5.18 8.02 5.82
N ALA A 65 4.93 8.84 6.85
CA ALA A 65 4.54 8.37 8.18
C ALA A 65 3.18 7.64 8.17
N THR A 66 2.17 8.18 7.49
CA THR A 66 0.87 7.51 7.31
C THR A 66 1.05 6.19 6.54
N LYS A 67 1.84 6.18 5.45
CA LYS A 67 2.13 4.95 4.66
C LYS A 67 2.88 3.89 5.47
N ALA A 68 3.79 4.29 6.35
CA ALA A 68 4.47 3.41 7.29
C ALA A 68 3.54 2.90 8.42
N GLY A 69 2.31 3.42 8.52
CA GLY A 69 1.27 2.91 9.40
C GLY A 69 1.14 3.65 10.74
N HIS A 70 1.77 4.81 10.88
CA HIS A 70 1.60 5.70 12.04
C HIS A 70 0.31 6.50 11.92
N ARG A 71 -0.32 6.83 13.05
CA ARG A 71 -1.41 7.81 13.10
C ARG A 71 -0.80 9.20 13.32
N VAL A 72 -0.95 10.10 12.36
CA VAL A 72 -0.43 11.46 12.43
C VAL A 72 -1.57 12.44 12.76
N ARG A 73 -1.36 13.34 13.73
CA ARG A 73 -2.16 14.56 13.93
C ARG A 73 -1.26 15.75 13.62
N VAL A 74 -1.81 16.75 12.93
CA VAL A 74 -1.07 17.95 12.53
C VAL A 74 -1.61 19.16 13.30
N ILE A 75 -0.70 20.01 13.79
CA ILE A 75 -0.99 21.37 14.28
C ILE A 75 -0.26 22.34 13.35
N GLN A 76 -0.94 23.40 12.90
CA GLN A 76 -0.36 24.45 12.07
C GLN A 76 -0.31 25.79 12.79
N THR A 77 0.75 26.58 12.56
CA THR A 77 0.71 28.01 12.87
C THR A 77 0.16 28.79 11.68
N GLU A 78 -0.42 29.96 11.93
CA GLU A 78 -0.92 30.88 10.89
C GLU A 78 0.13 31.16 9.80
N ALA A 79 1.38 31.40 10.21
CA ALA A 79 2.49 31.63 9.28
C ALA A 79 2.80 30.42 8.37
N SER A 80 2.43 29.19 8.75
CA SER A 80 2.60 27.99 7.91
C SER A 80 1.55 27.88 6.80
N LEU A 81 0.35 28.45 7.00
CA LEU A 81 -0.75 28.43 6.01
C LEU A 81 -0.38 29.19 4.73
N ARG A 82 0.55 30.15 4.82
CA ARG A 82 1.15 30.85 3.67
C ARG A 82 1.97 29.95 2.74
N PHE A 83 2.37 28.76 3.19
CA PHE A 83 3.17 27.78 2.42
C PHE A 83 2.38 26.52 2.08
N VAL A 84 1.50 26.07 2.98
CA VAL A 84 0.72 24.84 2.82
C VAL A 84 -0.61 24.92 3.59
N GLY A 85 -1.71 24.73 2.88
CA GLY A 85 -3.06 24.75 3.45
C GLY A 85 -3.42 23.48 4.23
N SER A 86 -4.24 23.64 5.27
CA SER A 86 -4.70 22.56 6.16
C SER A 86 -5.43 21.43 5.44
N ALA A 87 -6.15 21.72 4.35
CA ALA A 87 -6.82 20.74 3.52
C ALA A 87 -5.86 19.64 3.00
N SER A 88 -4.60 19.97 2.69
CA SER A 88 -3.61 19.00 2.22
C SER A 88 -3.21 18.01 3.31
N PHE A 89 -3.03 18.45 4.55
CA PHE A 89 -2.77 17.55 5.68
C PHE A 89 -4.01 16.75 6.07
N ALA A 90 -5.20 17.34 6.03
CA ALA A 90 -6.45 16.64 6.29
C ALA A 90 -6.68 15.49 5.30
N ALA A 91 -6.44 15.71 4.00
CA ALA A 91 -6.53 14.69 2.97
C ALA A 91 -5.52 13.54 3.15
N ILE A 92 -4.30 13.82 3.65
CA ILE A 92 -3.27 12.79 3.88
C ILE A 92 -3.49 12.01 5.18
N THR A 93 -4.00 12.66 6.23
CA THR A 93 -4.15 12.05 7.57
C THR A 93 -5.53 11.45 7.84
N GLY A 94 -6.56 11.87 7.09
CA GLY A 94 -7.96 11.55 7.37
C GLY A 94 -8.47 12.18 8.67
N ALA A 95 -7.79 13.21 9.19
CA ALA A 95 -8.08 13.84 10.47
C ALA A 95 -8.09 15.37 10.36
N PRO A 96 -8.85 16.08 11.21
CA PRO A 96 -8.79 17.54 11.26
C PRO A 96 -7.41 18.02 11.76
N VAL A 97 -6.92 19.06 11.08
CA VAL A 97 -5.77 19.86 11.48
C VAL A 97 -6.18 20.81 12.59
N LEU A 98 -5.28 21.04 13.54
CA LEU A 98 -5.41 21.93 14.69
C LEU A 98 -4.62 23.22 14.49
#